data_AF-A0A022PUE5-F1
#
_entry.id   AF-A0A022PUE5-F1
#
_cell.length_a   1.000
_cell.length_b   1.000
_cell.length_c   1.000
_cell.angle_alpha   90.00
_cell.angle_beta   90.00
_cell.angle_gamma   90.00
#
_symmetry.space_group_name_H-M   'P 1'
#
loop_
_entity.id
_entity.type
_entity.pdbx_description
1 polymer ?
#
loop_
_entity_poly.entity_id
_entity_poly.type
_entity_poly.pdbx_seq_one_letter_code
_entity_poly.pdbx_strand_id
1 'polypeptide(L)'
;MKVVYQFTMSVYQDYECDAAKQDKSFALPCFIETVKQISRAYNQELKWVTGRKMPSFDEYISNVLSTSCLYVNVLSTSCLYVLLSAVVVGMKSVDKETIDWLLSYPKIVVSAAKLGRHLEDLGSHERENKKGQMMTVVDCYMKERGVSKQETLRKFAELVEDGWKDVNTEWFIYNNGEDGYTTPEKSFAPLVIDLFMDAIVL
;
A
#
# COMPACT_ATOMS: atom_id res chain seq x y z
N MET A 1 2.44 17.73 -17.54
CA MET A 1 3.50 17.10 -16.71
C MET A 1 4.41 18.09 -15.99
N LYS A 2 4.88 19.20 -16.61
CA LYS A 2 5.79 20.16 -15.95
C LYS A 2 5.28 20.69 -14.60
N VAL A 3 4.02 21.10 -14.52
CA VAL A 3 3.39 21.60 -13.28
C VAL A 3 3.39 20.55 -12.18
N VAL A 4 2.95 19.32 -12.48
CA VAL A 4 2.94 18.20 -11.52
C VAL A 4 4.34 17.88 -11.02
N TYR A 5 5.33 17.85 -11.92
CA TYR A 5 6.72 17.61 -11.55
C TYR A 5 7.26 18.69 -10.61
N GLN A 6 6.98 19.97 -10.90
CA GLN A 6 7.39 21.08 -10.03
C GLN A 6 6.74 20.98 -8.65
N PHE A 7 5.46 20.64 -8.57
CA PHE A 7 4.77 20.40 -7.31
C PHE A 7 5.37 19.22 -6.52
N THR A 8 5.69 18.11 -7.19
CA THR A 8 6.36 16.98 -6.51
C THR A 8 7.72 17.40 -5.96
N MET A 9 8.50 18.19 -6.71
CA MET A 9 9.79 18.69 -6.21
C MET A 9 9.63 19.63 -5.03
N SER A 10 8.60 20.50 -5.00
CA SER A 10 8.35 21.36 -3.83
C SER A 10 7.99 20.53 -2.60
N VAL A 11 7.18 19.48 -2.74
CA VAL A 11 6.87 18.55 -1.63
C VAL A 11 8.13 17.90 -1.06
N TYR A 12 9.09 17.51 -1.92
CA TYR A 12 10.37 16.97 -1.44
C TYR A 12 11.20 18.00 -0.68
N GLN A 13 11.22 19.25 -1.14
CA GLN A 13 11.93 20.34 -0.46
C GLN A 13 11.29 20.67 0.89
N ASP A 14 9.96 20.71 0.95
CA ASP A 14 9.21 20.94 2.19
C ASP A 14 9.48 19.80 3.19
N TYR A 15 9.40 18.55 2.73
CA TYR A 15 9.70 17.38 3.56
C TYR A 15 11.14 17.40 4.08
N GLU A 16 12.14 17.70 3.24
CA GLU A 16 13.54 17.83 3.65
C GLU A 16 13.74 18.92 4.70
N CYS A 17 13.09 20.08 4.52
CA CYS A 17 13.15 21.19 5.47
C CYS A 17 12.56 20.79 6.82
N ASP A 18 11.40 20.15 6.83
CA ASP A 18 10.73 19.74 8.07
C ASP A 18 11.45 18.57 8.75
N ALA A 19 11.98 17.62 7.98
CA ALA A 19 12.83 16.55 8.50
C ALA A 19 14.07 17.11 9.20
N ALA A 20 14.73 18.13 8.61
CA ALA A 20 15.88 18.77 9.24
C ALA A 20 15.52 19.50 10.54
N LYS A 21 14.38 20.22 10.58
CA LYS A 21 13.90 20.90 11.80
C LYS A 21 13.61 19.94 12.95
N GLN A 22 13.19 18.71 12.63
CA GLN A 22 12.80 17.69 13.59
C GLN A 22 13.91 16.69 13.90
N ASP A 23 15.14 16.91 13.41
CA ASP A 23 16.29 15.99 13.51
C ASP A 23 16.00 14.58 12.94
N LYS A 24 15.28 14.53 11.82
CA LYS A 24 14.80 13.31 11.14
C LYS A 24 15.23 13.21 9.69
N SER A 25 16.33 13.87 9.32
CA SER A 25 16.88 13.79 7.95
C SER A 25 17.18 12.35 7.50
N PHE A 26 17.36 11.42 8.45
CA PHE A 26 17.49 9.99 8.17
C PHE A 26 16.28 9.37 7.45
N ALA A 27 15.08 9.96 7.55
CA ALA A 27 13.87 9.46 6.92
C ALA A 27 13.70 9.89 5.45
N LEU A 28 14.42 10.94 5.01
CA LEU A 28 14.31 11.50 3.66
C LEU A 28 14.63 10.47 2.55
N PRO A 29 15.70 9.66 2.64
CA PRO A 29 15.97 8.63 1.63
C PRO A 29 14.83 7.61 1.50
N CYS A 30 14.23 7.21 2.62
CA CYS A 30 13.08 6.29 2.65
C CYS A 30 11.87 6.90 1.94
N PHE A 31 11.51 8.15 2.27
CA PHE A 31 10.41 8.85 1.61
C PHE A 31 10.62 8.98 0.09
N ILE A 32 11.81 9.41 -0.35
CA ILE A 32 12.11 9.54 -1.78
C ILE A 32 12.01 8.19 -2.50
N GLU A 33 12.52 7.11 -1.91
CA GLU A 33 12.48 5.80 -2.56
C GLU A 33 11.04 5.25 -2.63
N THR A 34 10.23 5.38 -1.58
CA THR A 34 8.82 4.94 -1.62
C THR A 34 8.03 5.70 -2.71
N VAL A 35 8.26 7.00 -2.89
CA VAL A 35 7.61 7.78 -3.96
C VAL A 35 8.12 7.38 -5.36
N LYS A 36 9.40 7.04 -5.51
CA LYS A 36 9.92 6.48 -6.78
C LYS A 36 9.31 5.12 -7.09
N GLN A 37 9.17 4.26 -6.09
CA GLN A 37 8.59 2.94 -6.22
C GLN A 37 7.13 3.02 -6.71
N ILE A 38 6.27 3.82 -6.05
CA ILE A 38 4.87 4.00 -6.49
C ILE A 38 4.78 4.59 -7.91
N SER A 39 5.70 5.51 -8.26
CA SER A 39 5.74 6.07 -9.61
C SER A 39 6.07 5.01 -10.68
N ARG A 40 6.98 4.08 -10.38
CA ARG A 40 7.30 2.94 -11.26
C ARG A 40 6.10 2.00 -11.39
N ALA A 41 5.41 1.74 -10.28
CA ALA A 41 4.24 0.88 -10.23
C ALA A 41 3.07 1.45 -11.07
N TYR A 42 2.72 2.72 -10.88
CA TYR A 42 1.69 3.39 -11.71
C TYR A 42 2.07 3.45 -13.19
N ASN A 43 3.35 3.65 -13.53
CA ASN A 43 3.78 3.58 -14.91
C ASN A 43 3.63 2.17 -15.50
N GLN A 44 3.83 1.12 -14.71
CA GLN A 44 3.61 -0.26 -15.13
C GLN A 44 2.11 -0.55 -15.32
N GLU A 45 1.27 -0.12 -14.39
CA GLU A 45 -0.19 -0.22 -14.48
C GLU A 45 -0.72 0.50 -15.73
N LEU A 46 -0.23 1.71 -15.99
CA LEU A 46 -0.59 2.47 -17.20
C LEU A 46 -0.27 1.68 -18.47
N LYS A 47 0.86 0.97 -18.53
CA LYS A 47 1.20 0.10 -19.68
C LYS A 47 0.24 -1.07 -19.82
N TRP A 48 -0.19 -1.68 -18.71
CA TRP A 48 -1.19 -2.76 -18.73
C TRP A 48 -2.54 -2.27 -19.25
N VAL A 49 -3.03 -1.14 -18.73
CA VAL A 49 -4.32 -0.56 -19.11
C VAL A 49 -4.30 -0.09 -20.57
N THR A 50 -3.30 0.70 -20.96
CA THR A 50 -3.20 1.25 -22.34
C THR A 50 -2.91 0.16 -23.37
N GLY A 51 -2.09 -0.83 -23.02
CA GLY A 51 -1.78 -1.98 -23.86
C GLY A 51 -2.87 -3.05 -23.90
N ARG A 52 -3.92 -2.94 -23.06
CA ARG A 52 -4.96 -3.97 -22.83
C ARG A 52 -4.37 -5.35 -22.52
N LYS A 53 -3.26 -5.36 -21.81
CA LYS A 53 -2.50 -6.55 -21.39
C LYS A 53 -2.40 -6.57 -19.88
N MET A 54 -3.55 -6.62 -19.21
CA MET A 54 -3.56 -6.86 -17.78
C MET A 54 -3.04 -8.28 -17.49
N PRO A 55 -2.25 -8.47 -16.42
CA PRO A 55 -1.88 -9.80 -15.95
C PRO A 55 -3.13 -10.59 -15.52
N SER A 56 -2.97 -11.90 -15.38
CA SER A 56 -4.01 -12.72 -14.75
C SER A 56 -4.23 -12.26 -13.30
N PHE A 57 -5.36 -12.63 -12.70
CA PHE A 57 -5.60 -12.33 -11.30
C PHE A 57 -4.54 -12.98 -10.41
N ASP A 58 -4.16 -14.22 -10.69
CA ASP A 58 -3.16 -14.93 -9.91
C ASP A 58 -1.76 -14.29 -10.06
N GLU A 59 -1.41 -13.81 -11.26
CA GLU A 59 -0.19 -13.03 -11.48
C GLU A 59 -0.25 -11.66 -10.79
N TYR A 60 -1.41 -11.00 -10.84
CA TYR A 60 -1.65 -9.74 -10.14
C TYR A 60 -1.43 -9.92 -8.63
N ILE A 61 -2.06 -10.94 -8.03
CA ILE A 61 -1.95 -11.27 -6.60
C ILE A 61 -0.55 -11.80 -6.24
N SER A 62 0.07 -12.62 -7.09
CA SER A 62 1.43 -13.12 -6.86
C SER A 62 2.47 -11.99 -6.93
N ASN A 63 2.24 -10.98 -7.78
CA ASN A 63 2.99 -9.72 -7.76
C ASN A 63 2.76 -8.88 -6.49
N VAL A 64 1.74 -9.22 -5.68
CA VAL A 64 1.56 -8.72 -4.30
C VAL A 64 2.35 -9.57 -3.28
N LEU A 65 2.68 -10.84 -3.58
CA LEU A 65 3.13 -11.84 -2.61
C LEU A 65 4.61 -12.30 -2.69
N SER A 66 5.33 -12.10 -3.80
CA SER A 66 6.65 -12.75 -4.03
C SER A 66 7.89 -12.15 -3.34
N THR A 67 8.48 -12.95 -2.44
CA THR A 67 9.56 -12.63 -1.49
C THR A 67 10.93 -12.47 -2.10
N SER A 68 11.33 -11.23 -2.37
CA SER A 68 12.70 -10.69 -2.57
C SER A 68 12.86 -9.89 -3.87
N CYS A 69 13.29 -8.63 -3.74
CA CYS A 69 13.74 -7.71 -4.80
C CYS A 69 12.78 -7.36 -5.98
N LEU A 70 11.69 -8.09 -6.20
CA LEU A 70 10.72 -7.88 -7.30
C LEU A 70 9.33 -7.42 -6.85
N TYR A 71 9.18 -7.05 -5.57
CA TYR A 71 7.92 -6.71 -4.88
C TYR A 71 7.23 -5.38 -5.25
N VAL A 72 7.76 -4.66 -6.21
CA VAL A 72 7.52 -3.22 -6.36
C VAL A 72 6.32 -2.89 -7.26
N ASN A 73 5.42 -3.82 -7.56
CA ASN A 73 4.34 -3.53 -8.51
C ASN A 73 2.94 -3.43 -7.89
N VAL A 74 2.62 -4.12 -6.78
CA VAL A 74 1.27 -3.99 -6.17
C VAL A 74 1.31 -3.61 -4.69
N LEU A 75 2.27 -4.08 -3.89
CA LEU A 75 2.54 -3.49 -2.57
C LEU A 75 2.95 -2.01 -2.71
N SER A 76 3.63 -1.69 -3.82
CA SER A 76 4.04 -0.33 -4.16
C SER A 76 2.91 0.53 -4.75
N THR A 77 1.78 -0.02 -5.20
CA THR A 77 0.59 0.80 -5.53
C THR A 77 -0.25 1.10 -4.31
N SER A 78 -0.06 0.36 -3.19
CA SER A 78 -0.58 0.81 -1.91
C SER A 78 0.19 2.07 -1.50
N CYS A 79 -0.53 3.18 -1.34
CA CYS A 79 0.04 4.44 -0.85
C CYS A 79 0.51 4.33 0.61
N LEU A 80 0.39 3.17 1.26
CA LEU A 80 0.65 3.00 2.68
C LEU A 80 2.12 3.26 3.04
N TYR A 81 3.09 2.73 2.28
CA TYR A 81 4.51 2.98 2.55
C TYR A 81 4.90 4.45 2.31
N VAL A 82 4.31 5.09 1.30
CA VAL A 82 4.48 6.53 1.06
C VAL A 82 3.88 7.33 2.21
N LEU A 83 2.69 6.95 2.69
CA LEU A 83 2.02 7.61 3.81
C LEU A 83 2.83 7.45 5.10
N LEU A 84 3.22 6.23 5.45
CA LEU A 84 4.00 5.93 6.65
C LEU A 84 5.34 6.66 6.63
N SER A 85 6.04 6.68 5.50
CA SER A 85 7.29 7.46 5.38
C SER A 85 7.05 8.97 5.42
N ALA A 86 5.95 9.48 4.85
CA ALA A 86 5.62 10.90 4.87
C ALA A 86 5.28 11.43 6.28
N VAL A 87 4.57 10.65 7.11
CA VAL A 87 4.14 11.10 8.44
C VAL A 87 5.24 11.07 9.50
N VAL A 88 6.35 10.35 9.26
CA VAL A 88 7.49 10.20 10.18
C VAL A 88 7.98 11.54 10.72
N VAL A 89 8.07 12.56 9.86
CA VAL A 89 8.56 13.89 10.24
C VAL A 89 7.70 14.50 11.36
N GLY A 90 6.38 14.28 11.33
CA GLY A 90 5.44 14.76 12.35
C GLY A 90 5.42 13.96 13.66
N MET A 91 6.00 12.75 13.70
CA MET A 91 5.84 11.81 14.81
C MET A 91 7.00 11.82 15.80
N LYS A 92 6.81 12.32 17.02
CA LYS A 92 7.91 12.49 18.00
C LYS A 92 8.67 11.20 18.37
N SER A 93 8.01 10.05 18.30
CA SER A 93 8.54 8.75 18.74
C SER A 93 9.28 7.96 17.65
N VAL A 94 9.40 8.49 16.44
CA VAL A 94 10.05 7.78 15.33
C VAL A 94 11.54 8.07 15.29
N ASP A 95 12.32 6.99 15.28
CA ASP A 95 13.77 6.97 15.14
C ASP A 95 14.22 6.22 13.88
N LYS A 96 15.53 6.04 13.73
CA LYS A 96 16.09 5.33 12.59
C LYS A 96 15.71 3.83 12.59
N GLU A 97 15.68 3.19 13.76
CA GLU A 97 15.31 1.77 13.89
C GLU A 97 13.89 1.52 13.40
N THR A 98 13.00 2.48 13.62
CA THR A 98 11.62 2.47 13.12
C THR A 98 11.56 2.50 11.58
N ILE A 99 12.45 3.26 10.92
CA ILE A 99 12.56 3.27 9.46
C ILE A 99 13.17 1.97 8.94
N ASP A 100 14.23 1.48 9.59
CA ASP A 100 14.88 0.22 9.23
C ASP A 100 13.88 -0.96 9.35
N TRP A 101 13.04 -0.95 10.38
CA TRP A 101 11.92 -1.89 10.51
C TRP A 101 10.91 -1.77 9.37
N LEU A 102 10.45 -0.56 9.03
CA LEU A 102 9.53 -0.36 7.91
C LEU A 102 10.11 -0.90 6.59
N LEU A 103 11.41 -0.68 6.36
CA LEU A 103 12.13 -1.16 5.18
C LEU A 103 12.41 -2.67 5.21
N SER A 104 12.22 -3.35 6.35
CA SER A 104 12.24 -4.81 6.45
C SER A 104 10.95 -5.47 5.95
N TYR A 105 9.95 -4.68 5.54
CA TYR A 105 8.63 -5.12 5.09
C TYR A 105 7.94 -6.02 6.12
N PRO A 106 7.63 -5.46 7.31
CA PRO A 106 7.07 -6.24 8.40
C PRO A 106 5.69 -6.74 8.00
N LYS A 107 5.37 -7.97 8.41
CA LYS A 107 4.17 -8.68 7.96
C LYS A 107 2.89 -7.87 8.18
N ILE A 108 2.77 -7.19 9.31
CA ILE A 108 1.62 -6.31 9.60
C ILE A 108 1.43 -5.21 8.54
N VAL A 109 2.50 -4.55 8.10
CA VAL A 109 2.43 -3.49 7.08
C VAL A 109 2.16 -4.10 5.71
N VAL A 110 2.74 -5.26 5.40
CA VAL A 110 2.46 -6.01 4.16
C VAL A 110 0.98 -6.44 4.10
N SER A 111 0.42 -6.94 5.20
CA SER A 111 -0.99 -7.32 5.30
C SER A 111 -1.92 -6.11 5.20
N ALA A 112 -1.58 -4.99 5.85
CA ALA A 112 -2.35 -3.75 5.74
C ALA A 112 -2.31 -3.17 4.32
N ALA A 113 -1.15 -3.22 3.65
CA ALA A 113 -1.00 -2.81 2.25
C ALA A 113 -1.87 -3.66 1.30
N LYS A 114 -1.92 -4.98 1.50
CA LYS A 114 -2.80 -5.91 0.76
C LYS A 114 -4.27 -5.59 0.96
N LEU A 115 -4.67 -5.42 2.22
CA LEU A 115 -6.03 -5.05 2.58
C LEU A 115 -6.44 -3.76 1.88
N GLY A 116 -5.61 -2.71 1.97
CA GLY A 116 -5.84 -1.43 1.31
C GLY A 116 -5.99 -1.57 -0.21
N ARG A 117 -5.18 -2.42 -0.85
CA ARG A 117 -5.27 -2.70 -2.29
C ARG A 117 -6.61 -3.36 -2.66
N HIS A 118 -7.03 -4.39 -1.92
CA HIS A 118 -8.30 -5.07 -2.18
C HIS A 118 -9.50 -4.13 -1.97
N LEU A 119 -9.46 -3.29 -0.93
CA LEU A 119 -10.46 -2.26 -0.69
C LEU A 119 -10.52 -1.24 -1.83
N GLU A 120 -9.37 -0.78 -2.32
CA GLU A 120 -9.32 0.19 -3.43
C GLU A 120 -9.84 -0.43 -4.72
N ASP A 121 -9.38 -1.64 -5.10
CA ASP A 121 -9.84 -2.38 -6.28
C ASP A 121 -11.35 -2.60 -6.28
N LEU A 122 -11.91 -2.94 -5.10
CA LEU A 122 -13.35 -3.15 -4.93
C LEU A 122 -14.13 -1.83 -5.03
N GLY A 123 -13.67 -0.79 -4.31
CA GLY A 123 -14.36 0.49 -4.22
C GLY A 123 -14.23 1.36 -5.49
N SER A 124 -13.15 1.21 -6.24
CA SER A 124 -12.87 2.00 -7.44
C SER A 124 -13.40 1.37 -8.73
N HIS A 125 -13.77 0.09 -8.71
CA HIS A 125 -14.09 -0.69 -9.91
C HIS A 125 -15.07 0.03 -10.86
N GLU A 126 -16.23 0.48 -10.39
CA GLU A 126 -17.22 1.13 -11.25
C GLU A 126 -16.70 2.42 -11.91
N ARG A 127 -15.93 3.20 -11.14
CA ARG A 127 -15.34 4.47 -11.58
C ARG A 127 -14.28 4.22 -12.64
N GLU A 128 -13.42 3.22 -12.42
CA GLU A 128 -12.26 2.93 -13.25
C GLU A 128 -12.62 2.14 -14.51
N ASN A 129 -13.57 1.22 -14.41
CA ASN A 129 -14.07 0.43 -15.54
C ASN A 129 -14.67 1.31 -16.64
N LYS A 130 -15.12 2.53 -16.32
CA LYS A 130 -15.68 3.51 -17.27
C LYS A 130 -16.73 2.88 -18.21
N LYS A 131 -17.66 2.10 -17.65
CA LYS A 131 -18.70 1.37 -18.39
C LYS A 131 -18.14 0.39 -19.43
N GLY A 132 -17.08 -0.33 -19.08
CA GLY A 132 -16.43 -1.37 -19.88
C GLY A 132 -15.35 -0.84 -20.83
N GLN A 133 -15.01 0.44 -20.76
CA GLN A 133 -13.97 1.03 -21.61
C GLN A 133 -12.55 0.71 -21.15
N MET A 134 -12.37 0.47 -19.85
CA MET A 134 -11.10 0.08 -19.24
C MET A 134 -11.31 -1.20 -18.44
N MET A 135 -10.34 -2.12 -18.48
CA MET A 135 -10.37 -3.32 -17.65
C MET A 135 -9.72 -3.03 -16.30
N THR A 136 -10.39 -3.37 -15.21
CA THR A 136 -9.81 -3.40 -13.86
C THR A 136 -9.44 -4.83 -13.47
N VAL A 137 -8.76 -5.01 -12.33
CA VAL A 137 -8.45 -6.37 -11.84
C VAL A 137 -9.71 -7.20 -11.54
N VAL A 138 -10.80 -6.54 -11.14
CA VAL A 138 -12.12 -7.17 -10.94
C VAL A 138 -12.62 -7.76 -12.26
N ASP A 139 -12.47 -7.02 -13.37
CA ASP A 139 -12.80 -7.54 -14.71
C ASP A 139 -11.90 -8.71 -15.11
N CYS A 140 -10.60 -8.64 -14.78
CA CYS A 140 -9.66 -9.73 -15.05
C CYS A 140 -10.08 -11.02 -14.32
N TYR A 141 -10.40 -10.92 -13.02
CA TYR A 141 -10.88 -12.06 -12.23
C TYR A 141 -12.16 -12.64 -12.82
N MET A 142 -13.14 -11.79 -13.12
CA MET A 142 -14.43 -12.19 -13.67
C MET A 142 -14.25 -12.94 -14.99
N LYS A 143 -13.40 -12.42 -15.89
CA LYS A 143 -13.09 -13.02 -17.19
C LYS A 143 -12.32 -14.34 -17.06
N GLU A 144 -11.33 -14.40 -16.18
CA GLU A 144 -10.48 -15.58 -16.00
C GLU A 144 -11.23 -16.73 -15.36
N ARG A 145 -12.05 -16.45 -14.35
CA ARG A 145 -12.81 -17.47 -13.60
C ARG A 145 -14.16 -17.79 -14.24
N GLY A 146 -14.62 -16.99 -15.20
CA GLY A 146 -15.90 -17.19 -15.89
C GLY A 146 -17.12 -17.02 -14.97
N VAL A 147 -16.97 -16.21 -13.92
CA VAL A 147 -18.00 -16.00 -12.88
C VAL A 147 -18.79 -14.73 -13.13
N SER A 148 -19.92 -14.57 -12.45
CA SER A 148 -20.70 -13.34 -12.50
C SER A 148 -20.00 -12.18 -11.77
N LYS A 149 -20.44 -10.94 -12.06
CA LYS A 149 -19.99 -9.75 -11.32
C LYS A 149 -20.28 -9.87 -9.83
N GLN A 150 -21.45 -10.39 -9.45
CA GLN A 150 -21.84 -10.54 -8.04
C GLN A 150 -20.93 -11.54 -7.31
N GLU A 151 -20.58 -12.65 -7.95
CA GLU A 151 -19.63 -13.62 -7.37
C GLU A 151 -18.22 -13.04 -7.26
N THR A 152 -17.79 -12.26 -8.25
CA THR A 152 -16.51 -11.54 -8.18
C THR A 152 -16.49 -10.55 -7.02
N LEU A 153 -17.53 -9.72 -6.87
CA LEU A 153 -17.62 -8.75 -5.77
C LEU A 153 -17.63 -9.44 -4.41
N ARG A 154 -18.35 -10.57 -4.28
CA ARG A 154 -18.31 -11.39 -3.05
C ARG A 154 -16.89 -11.91 -2.79
N LYS A 155 -16.18 -12.37 -3.82
CA LYS A 155 -14.80 -12.84 -3.65
C LYS A 155 -13.86 -11.73 -3.18
N PHE A 156 -13.96 -10.53 -3.74
CA PHE A 156 -13.15 -9.40 -3.29
C PHE A 156 -13.51 -8.97 -1.87
N ALA A 157 -14.79 -9.04 -1.48
CA ALA A 157 -15.19 -8.83 -0.08
C ALA A 157 -14.58 -9.89 0.85
N GLU A 158 -14.57 -11.17 0.47
CA GLU A 158 -13.87 -12.23 1.22
C GLU A 158 -12.36 -11.94 1.36
N LEU A 159 -11.70 -11.47 0.29
CA LEU A 159 -10.28 -11.10 0.34
C LEU A 159 -10.00 -9.92 1.29
N VAL A 160 -10.94 -8.96 1.36
CA VAL A 160 -10.89 -7.86 2.33
C VAL A 160 -11.07 -8.40 3.76
N GLU A 161 -12.04 -9.27 4.00
CA GLU A 161 -12.26 -9.91 5.30
C GLU A 161 -11.08 -10.77 5.75
N ASP A 162 -10.42 -11.47 4.82
CA ASP A 162 -9.23 -12.27 5.12
C ASP A 162 -8.02 -11.37 5.40
N GLY A 163 -7.82 -10.32 4.61
CA GLY A 163 -6.79 -9.31 4.90
C GLY A 163 -7.00 -8.65 6.27
N TRP A 164 -8.25 -8.46 6.68
CA TRP A 164 -8.64 -8.02 8.02
C TRP A 164 -8.15 -8.96 9.12
N LYS A 165 -8.38 -10.27 8.95
CA LYS A 165 -7.92 -11.30 9.89
C LYS A 165 -6.40 -11.37 9.95
N ASP A 166 -5.72 -11.22 8.82
CA ASP A 166 -4.26 -11.21 8.75
C ASP A 166 -3.68 -10.04 9.53
N VAL A 167 -4.19 -8.82 9.33
CA VAL A 167 -3.75 -7.63 10.10
C VAL A 167 -3.98 -7.83 11.60
N ASN A 168 -5.16 -8.32 11.98
CA ASN A 168 -5.49 -8.59 13.39
C ASN A 168 -4.60 -9.68 14.01
N THR A 169 -4.24 -10.70 13.24
CA THR A 169 -3.37 -11.79 13.69
C THR A 169 -1.94 -11.29 13.90
N GLU A 170 -1.38 -10.57 12.93
CA GLU A 170 -0.06 -9.98 13.06
C GLU A 170 -0.01 -8.97 14.22
N TRP A 171 -1.09 -8.20 14.41
CA TRP A 171 -1.25 -7.32 15.57
C TRP A 171 -1.22 -8.08 16.91
N PHE A 172 -1.95 -9.20 17.00
CA PHE A 172 -1.99 -10.01 18.21
C PHE A 172 -0.66 -10.73 18.50
N ILE A 173 0.01 -11.26 17.47
CA ILE A 173 1.34 -11.88 17.59
C ILE A 173 2.36 -10.85 18.07
N TYR A 174 2.33 -9.67 17.47
CA TYR A 174 3.18 -8.55 17.87
C TYR A 174 3.00 -8.20 19.36
N ASN A 175 1.76 -8.13 19.84
CA ASN A 175 1.45 -7.82 21.26
C ASN A 175 1.90 -8.91 22.25
N ASN A 176 2.17 -10.14 21.80
CA ASN A 176 2.65 -11.23 22.65
C ASN A 176 4.17 -11.47 22.54
N GLY A 177 4.90 -10.62 21.80
CA GLY A 177 6.37 -10.59 21.80
C GLY A 177 7.06 -11.77 21.11
N GLU A 178 6.37 -12.50 20.23
CA GLU A 178 6.96 -13.64 19.52
C GLU A 178 7.63 -13.29 18.18
N ASP A 179 7.48 -12.06 17.65
CA ASP A 179 8.38 -11.52 16.62
C ASP A 179 9.43 -10.60 17.27
N GLY A 180 10.57 -11.20 17.64
CA GLY A 180 11.73 -10.45 18.11
C GLY A 180 12.11 -9.35 17.11
N TYR A 181 12.48 -8.19 17.66
CA TYR A 181 12.82 -6.93 16.98
C TYR A 181 11.62 -6.08 16.54
N THR A 182 11.07 -5.27 17.45
CA THR A 182 10.97 -3.79 17.32
C THR A 182 9.99 -3.18 18.32
N THR A 183 10.04 -1.85 18.51
CA THR A 183 9.05 -1.08 19.27
C THR A 183 8.26 -0.08 18.39
N PRO A 184 7.66 -0.48 17.23
CA PRO A 184 6.89 0.43 16.37
C PRO A 184 5.49 0.69 16.94
N GLU A 185 5.05 -0.05 17.95
CA GLU A 185 3.74 0.10 18.63
C GLU A 185 3.47 1.54 19.06
N LYS A 186 4.48 2.21 19.62
CA LYS A 186 4.34 3.59 20.10
C LYS A 186 4.15 4.61 18.98
N SER A 187 4.53 4.24 17.76
CA SER A 187 4.61 5.15 16.62
C SER A 187 3.54 4.82 15.59
N PHE A 188 3.56 3.63 15.00
CA PHE A 188 2.74 3.32 13.83
C PHE A 188 1.48 2.51 14.12
N ALA A 189 1.37 1.87 15.29
CA ALA A 189 0.16 1.13 15.62
C ALA A 189 -1.12 1.97 15.59
N PRO A 190 -1.14 3.19 16.18
CA PRO A 190 -2.35 4.02 16.13
C PRO A 190 -2.72 4.37 14.69
N LEU A 191 -1.74 4.61 13.81
CA LEU A 191 -1.99 4.87 12.39
C LEU A 191 -2.57 3.66 11.67
N VAL A 192 -2.04 2.46 11.89
CA VAL A 192 -2.57 1.23 11.26
C VAL A 192 -3.99 0.94 11.77
N ILE A 193 -4.26 1.19 13.05
CA ILE A 193 -5.60 1.05 13.64
C ILE A 193 -6.56 2.11 13.08
N ASP A 194 -6.19 3.38 13.04
CA ASP A 194 -7.04 4.47 12.54
C ASP A 194 -7.34 4.34 11.03
N LEU A 195 -6.36 3.89 10.23
CA LEU A 195 -6.53 3.75 8.78
C LEU A 195 -7.42 2.58 8.38
N PHE A 196 -7.46 1.54 9.21
CA PHE A 196 -8.10 0.30 8.85
C PHE A 196 -9.16 -0.11 9.89
N MET A 197 -8.84 -0.22 11.18
CA MET A 197 -9.71 -0.89 12.17
C MET A 197 -10.95 -0.07 12.51
N ASP A 198 -10.81 1.25 12.60
CA ASP A 198 -11.93 2.15 12.68
C ASP A 198 -12.49 2.38 11.28
N ALA A 199 -13.10 1.33 10.71
CA ALA A 199 -14.00 1.49 9.59
C ALA A 199 -15.06 2.50 10.02
N ILE A 200 -15.00 3.71 9.46
CA ILE A 200 -16.07 4.70 9.57
C ILE A 200 -17.36 3.95 9.28
N VAL A 201 -18.19 3.81 10.31
CA VAL A 201 -19.59 3.44 10.17
C VAL A 201 -20.22 4.55 9.35
N LEU A 202 -20.28 4.35 8.03
CA LEU A 202 -21.07 5.15 7.10
C LEU A 202 -22.47 4.56 7.01
#